data_AF-A0A970DK67-F1
#
_entry.id   AF-A0A970DK67-F1
#
_cell.length_a   1.000
_cell.length_b   1.000
_cell.length_c   1.000
_cell.angle_alpha   90.00
_cell.angle_beta   90.00
_cell.angle_gamma   90.00
#
_symmetry.space_group_name_H-M   'P 1'
#
loop_
_entity.id
_entity.type
_entity.pdbx_description
1 polymer ?
#
loop_
_entity_poly.entity_id
_entity_poly.type
_entity_poly.pdbx_seq_one_letter_code
_entity_poly.pdbx_strand_id
1 'polypeptide(L)' 'FSRELLHDEYLNHVFRATVEATEEAIINSMLFARPVIGYRGRFAPPLSRHIELFDDLLITK' A
#
# COMPACT_ATOMS: atom_id res chain seq x y z
N PHE A 1 -27.81 23.75 -10.75
CA PHE A 1 -26.61 22.90 -10.64
C PHE A 1 -26.73 21.79 -11.68
N SER A 2 -25.86 21.77 -12.69
CA SER A 2 -25.77 20.65 -13.64
C SER A 2 -24.92 19.56 -13.00
N ARG A 3 -25.37 18.30 -13.06
CA ARG A 3 -24.62 17.14 -12.56
C ARG A 3 -23.92 16.49 -13.73
N GLU A 4 -22.61 16.60 -13.78
CA GLU A 4 -21.80 15.84 -14.73
C GLU A 4 -21.58 14.43 -14.17
N LEU A 5 -21.84 13.43 -15.00
CA LEU A 5 -21.75 12.01 -14.66
C LEU A 5 -20.75 11.35 -15.61
N LEU A 6 -19.84 10.56 -15.05
CA LEU A 6 -18.98 9.72 -15.86
C LEU A 6 -19.81 8.55 -16.39
N HIS A 7 -19.69 8.26 -17.69
CA HIS A 7 -20.33 7.09 -18.26
C HIS A 7 -19.65 5.81 -17.75
N ASP A 8 -20.44 4.78 -17.45
CA ASP A 8 -19.98 3.56 -16.79
C ASP A 8 -18.85 2.84 -17.55
N GLU A 9 -18.81 2.98 -18.87
CA GLU A 9 -17.77 2.43 -19.75
C GLU A 9 -16.36 2.89 -19.38
N TYR A 10 -16.22 4.06 -18.74
CA TYR A 10 -14.93 4.60 -18.30
C TYR A 10 -14.59 4.26 -16.84
N LEU A 11 -15.53 3.69 -16.07
CA LEU A 11 -15.32 3.39 -14.65
C LEU A 11 -14.34 2.25 -14.41
N ASN A 12 -14.15 1.34 -15.36
CA ASN A 12 -13.20 0.23 -15.23
C ASN A 12 -11.78 0.70 -14.92
N HIS A 13 -11.35 1.82 -15.52
CA HIS A 13 -10.04 2.42 -15.23
C HIS A 13 -9.97 2.94 -13.80
N VAL A 14 -11.04 3.58 -13.33
CA VAL A 14 -11.13 4.12 -11.96
C VAL A 14 -11.15 2.98 -10.94
N PHE A 15 -11.86 1.89 -11.20
CA PHE A 15 -11.86 0.71 -10.33
C PHE A 15 -10.48 0.09 -10.22
N ARG A 16 -9.79 -0.14 -11.35
CA ARG A 16 -8.42 -0.68 -11.33
C ARG A 16 -7.47 0.27 -10.59
N ALA A 17 -7.50 1.56 -10.89
CA ALA A 17 -6.64 2.54 -10.22
C ALA A 17 -6.92 2.61 -8.71
N THR A 18 -8.18 2.45 -8.29
CA THR A 18 -8.55 2.41 -6.87
C THR A 18 -7.95 1.19 -6.18
N VAL A 19 -8.00 0.02 -6.83
CA VAL A 19 -7.38 -1.21 -6.31
C VAL A 19 -5.87 -1.03 -6.19
N GLU A 20 -5.19 -0.65 -7.28
CA GLU A 20 -3.73 -0.48 -7.31
C GLU A 20 -3.26 0.56 -6.29
N ALA A 21 -3.92 1.73 -6.22
CA ALA A 21 -3.57 2.77 -5.25
C ALA A 21 -3.81 2.31 -3.80
N THR A 22 -4.81 1.47 -3.54
CA THR A 22 -5.08 0.94 -2.21
C THR A 22 -4.02 -0.08 -1.80
N GLU A 23 -3.63 -0.98 -2.71
CA GLU A 23 -2.55 -1.93 -2.50
C GLU A 23 -1.23 -1.22 -2.16
N GLU A 24 -0.87 -0.21 -2.97
CA GLU A 24 0.35 0.56 -2.76
C GLU A 24 0.30 1.38 -1.45
N ALA A 25 -0.84 1.99 -1.12
CA ALA A 25 -1.01 2.77 0.11
C ALA A 25 -0.83 1.91 1.37
N ILE A 26 -1.37 0.69 1.39
CA ILE A 26 -1.22 -0.25 2.51
C ILE A 26 0.26 -0.63 2.67
N ILE A 27 0.92 -1.01 1.58
CA ILE A 27 2.35 -1.37 1.62
C ILE A 27 3.21 -0.18 2.08
N ASN A 28 2.97 1.01 1.53
CA ASN A 28 3.66 2.24 1.93
C ASN A 28 3.48 2.55 3.42
N SER A 29 2.28 2.33 3.97
CA SER A 29 2.03 2.55 5.40
C SER A 29 2.92 1.69 6.31
N MET A 30 3.26 0.47 5.87
CA MET A 30 4.09 -0.47 6.63
C MET A 30 5.60 -0.28 6.38
N LEU A 31 5.98 0.01 5.13
CA LEU A 31 7.37 0.24 4.74
C LEU A 31 7.96 1.48 5.40
N PHE A 32 7.18 2.57 5.42
CA PHE A 32 7.59 3.88 5.95
C PHE A 32 7.16 4.11 7.41
N ALA A 33 6.60 3.09 8.07
CA ALA A 33 6.32 3.15 9.50
C ALA A 33 7.60 3.41 10.30
N ARG A 34 7.45 4.04 11.47
CA ARG A 34 8.53 4.13 12.46
C ARG A 34 8.38 2.98 13.47
N PRO A 35 9.48 2.42 13.98
CA PRO A 35 9.41 1.41 15.03
C PRO A 35 8.73 1.97 16.29
N VAL A 36 7.91 1.16 16.94
CA VAL A 36 7.17 1.55 18.16
C VAL A 36 7.48 0.58 19.29
N ILE A 37 7.70 1.12 20.49
CA ILE A 37 7.71 0.36 21.75
C ILE A 37 6.39 0.64 22.45
N GLY A 38 5.54 -0.38 22.54
CA GLY A 38 4.23 -0.32 23.18
C GLY A 38 4.26 -0.74 24.66
N TYR A 39 3.07 -1.01 25.20
CA TYR A 39 2.87 -1.43 26.59
C TYR A 39 3.70 -2.69 26.93
N ARG A 40 4.30 -2.68 28.14
CA ARG A 40 5.21 -3.75 28.63
C ARG A 40 6.40 -4.04 27.71
N GLY A 41 6.89 -3.04 26.97
CA GLY A 41 8.09 -3.18 26.15
C GLY A 41 7.89 -3.97 24.87
N ARG A 42 6.64 -4.20 24.44
CA ARG A 42 6.36 -4.85 23.14
C ARG A 42 6.91 -4.00 22.01
N PHE A 43 7.78 -4.57 21.21
CA PHE A 43 8.39 -3.88 20.08
C PHE A 43 7.71 -4.27 18.76
N ALA A 44 7.31 -3.27 17.98
CA ALA A 44 6.78 -3.42 16.64
C ALA A 44 7.76 -2.76 15.64
N PRO A 45 8.55 -3.55 14.88
CA PRO A 45 9.41 -3.01 13.83
C PRO A 45 8.60 -2.63 12.59
N PRO A 46 9.10 -1.70 11.75
CA PRO A 46 8.54 -1.47 10.43
C PRO A 46 8.85 -2.62 9.46
N LEU A 47 8.07 -2.73 8.39
CA LEU A 47 8.23 -3.80 7.39
C LEU A 47 9.60 -3.74 6.69
N SER A 48 10.14 -2.54 6.50
CA SER A 48 11.45 -2.30 5.89
C SER A 48 12.61 -3.01 6.60
N ARG A 49 12.45 -3.41 7.87
CA ARG A 49 13.44 -4.22 8.60
C ARG A 49 13.57 -5.65 8.08
N HIS A 50 12.61 -6.10 7.27
CA HIS A 50 12.52 -7.46 6.75
C HIS A 50 12.65 -7.50 5.22
N ILE A 51 13.23 -6.46 4.60
CA ILE A 51 13.30 -6.34 3.13
C ILE A 51 13.98 -7.54 2.46
N GLU A 52 14.97 -8.13 3.15
CA GLU A 52 15.77 -9.25 2.67
C GLU A 52 14.96 -10.55 2.51
N LEU A 53 13.78 -10.64 3.14
CA LEU A 53 12.84 -11.75 2.95
C LEU A 53 12.10 -11.71 1.61
N PHE A 54 12.22 -10.61 0.87
CA PHE A 54 11.52 -10.40 -0.40
C PHE A 54 12.49 -10.38 -1.59
N ASP A 55 13.80 -10.58 -1.35
CA ASP A 55 14.83 -10.51 -2.40
C ASP A 55 14.63 -11.57 -3.50
N ASP A 56 14.01 -12.70 -3.18
CA ASP A 56 13.67 -13.78 -4.11
C ASP A 56 12.41 -13.49 -4.96
N LEU A 57 11.58 -12.55 -4.51
CA LEU A 57 10.35 -12.12 -5.19
C LEU A 57 10.58 -10.89 -6.09
N LEU A 58 11.68 -10.18 -5.90
CA LEU A 58 12.08 -9.07 -6.75
C LEU A 58 12.72 -9.61 -8.03
N ILE A 59 12.08 -9.40 -9.18
CA ILE A 59 12.68 -9.67 -10.49
C ILE A 59 13.92 -8.79 -10.62
N THR A 60 15.09 -9.38 -10.47
CA THR A 60 16.37 -8.74 -10.81
C THR A 60 16.43 -8.65 -12.34
N LYS A 61 16.57 -7.44 -12.87
CA LYS A 61 16.75 -7.20 -14.32
C LYS A 61 18.11 -7.67 -14.80
#